data_AF-A0A5C7W8L5-F1
#
_entry.id   AF-A0A5C7W8L5-F1
#
_cell.length_a   1.000
_cell.length_b   1.000
_cell.length_c   1.000
_cell.angle_alpha   90.00
_cell.angle_beta   90.00
_cell.angle_gamma   90.00
#
_symmetry.space_group_name_H-M   'P 1'
#
loop_
_entity.id
_entity.type
_entity.pdbx_description
1 polymer ?
#
loop_
_entity_poly.entity_id
_entity_poly.type
_entity_poly.pdbx_seq_one_letter_code
_entity_poly.pdbx_strand_id
1 'polypeptide(L)'
;SMAPRAIVFALANPIPEIMPDMAKRAGALVVATGRSDFANQINNSLGFPGIFRGALDHRVKRITDAMLIKAAKNLAGLVKKPTAEHIMPNTFDKAVVEAVAKAIK
;
A
#
# COMPACT_ATOMS: atom_id res chain seq x y z
N SER A 1 1.56 2.38 -26.17
CA SER A 1 1.93 3.28 -25.06
C SER A 1 0.82 3.27 -24.01
N MET A 2 1.10 3.71 -22.77
CA MET A 2 0.06 3.88 -21.74
C MET A 2 -0.67 5.22 -21.92
N ALA A 3 -1.82 5.36 -21.24
CA ALA A 3 -2.55 6.62 -21.16
C ALA A 3 -1.76 7.72 -20.43
N PRO A 4 -2.10 9.02 -20.62
CA PRO A 4 -1.52 10.11 -19.85
C PRO A 4 -1.68 9.88 -18.35
N ARG A 5 -0.70 10.35 -17.56
CA ARG A 5 -0.67 10.20 -16.09
C ARG A 5 -0.65 8.74 -15.62
N ALA A 6 0.14 7.91 -16.30
CA ALA A 6 0.25 6.48 -16.00
C ALA A 6 0.71 6.21 -14.55
N ILE A 7 0.17 5.15 -13.96
CA ILE A 7 0.56 4.61 -12.65
C ILE A 7 1.22 3.26 -12.89
N VAL A 8 2.44 3.06 -12.38
CA VAL A 8 3.23 1.85 -12.57
C VAL A 8 3.57 1.25 -11.21
N PHE A 9 3.10 0.03 -10.93
CA PHE A 9 3.46 -0.73 -9.74
C PHE A 9 4.41 -1.86 -10.16
N ALA A 10 5.70 -1.69 -9.89
CA ALA A 10 6.75 -2.66 -10.19
C ALA A 10 7.18 -3.34 -8.87
N LEU A 11 6.48 -4.43 -8.52
CA LEU A 11 6.49 -5.02 -7.19
C LEU A 11 7.38 -6.27 -7.06
N ALA A 12 8.08 -6.66 -8.12
CA ALA A 12 9.06 -7.73 -8.05
C ALA A 12 10.16 -7.41 -7.01
N ASN A 13 10.54 -8.42 -6.23
CA ASN A 13 11.60 -8.32 -5.23
C ASN A 13 12.71 -9.35 -5.55
N PRO A 14 14.00 -9.01 -5.34
CA PRO A 14 14.51 -7.71 -4.88
C PRO A 14 14.66 -6.67 -6.00
N ILE A 15 14.54 -7.08 -7.27
CA ILE A 15 14.70 -6.23 -8.44
C ILE A 15 13.31 -5.97 -9.05
N PRO A 16 12.82 -4.71 -9.07
CA PRO A 16 11.57 -4.35 -9.74
C PRO A 16 11.61 -4.63 -11.24
N GLU A 17 10.43 -4.85 -11.84
CA GLU A 17 10.23 -5.07 -13.28
C GLU A 17 10.78 -3.91 -14.12
N ILE A 18 10.76 -2.69 -13.57
CA ILE A 18 11.34 -1.49 -14.14
C ILE A 18 11.80 -0.57 -13.00
N MET A 19 13.00 0.02 -13.13
CA MET A 19 13.47 0.97 -12.13
C MET A 19 12.63 2.25 -12.15
N PRO A 20 12.36 2.89 -10.99
CA PRO A 20 11.48 4.06 -10.94
C PRO A 20 11.91 5.23 -11.81
N ASP A 21 13.22 5.47 -11.92
CA ASP A 21 13.79 6.52 -12.76
C ASP A 21 13.53 6.25 -14.25
N MET A 22 13.65 4.99 -14.70
CA MET A 22 13.32 4.58 -16.06
C MET A 22 11.83 4.72 -16.35
N ALA A 23 10.96 4.28 -15.43
CA ALA A 23 9.51 4.40 -15.59
C ALA A 23 9.06 5.87 -15.67
N LYS A 24 9.64 6.75 -14.85
CA LYS A 24 9.39 8.20 -14.91
C LYS A 24 9.87 8.81 -16.22
N ARG A 25 11.07 8.45 -16.70
CA ARG A 25 11.57 8.88 -18.03
C ARG A 25 10.67 8.42 -19.17
N ALA A 26 10.02 7.26 -19.04
CA ALA A 26 9.05 6.75 -20.00
C ALA A 26 7.65 7.40 -19.90
N GLY A 27 7.44 8.33 -18.97
CA GLY A 27 6.20 9.10 -18.82
C GLY A 27 5.25 8.66 -17.71
N ALA A 28 5.67 7.77 -16.79
CA ALA A 28 4.87 7.43 -15.62
C ALA A 28 4.76 8.63 -14.67
N LEU A 29 3.54 8.94 -14.22
CA LEU A 29 3.30 9.96 -13.21
C LEU A 29 3.55 9.41 -11.81
N VAL A 30 3.08 8.21 -11.51
CA VAL A 30 3.23 7.56 -10.21
C VAL A 30 3.97 6.25 -10.42
N VAL A 31 4.97 6.00 -9.60
CA VAL A 31 5.70 4.72 -9.57
C VAL A 31 5.76 4.22 -8.14
N ALA A 32 5.46 2.94 -7.94
CA ALA A 32 5.56 2.25 -6.66
C ALA A 32 6.34 0.95 -6.82
N THR A 33 7.07 0.58 -5.76
CA THR A 33 7.86 -0.67 -5.73
C THR A 33 7.73 -1.39 -4.39
N GLY A 34 8.27 -2.61 -4.28
CA GLY A 34 8.41 -3.30 -3.00
C GLY A 34 9.55 -2.77 -2.11
N ARG A 35 10.48 -1.99 -2.67
CA ARG A 35 11.70 -1.57 -1.99
C ARG A 35 11.49 -0.31 -1.14
N SER A 36 12.16 -0.27 0.01
CA SER A 36 12.05 0.84 0.99
C SER A 36 12.91 2.05 0.64
N ASP A 37 13.88 1.91 -0.26
CA ASP A 37 14.75 3.01 -0.69
C ASP A 37 14.14 3.88 -1.80
N PHE A 38 12.92 3.57 -2.24
CA PHE A 38 12.15 4.37 -3.20
C PHE A 38 10.86 4.92 -2.60
N ALA A 39 10.34 5.99 -3.22
CA ALA A 39 9.01 6.51 -2.93
C ALA A 39 7.92 5.44 -3.17
N ASN A 40 6.79 5.61 -2.48
CA ASN A 40 5.61 4.74 -2.63
C ASN A 40 5.92 3.25 -2.42
N GLN A 41 6.63 2.90 -1.34
CA GLN A 41 6.84 1.50 -1.00
C GLN A 41 5.49 0.80 -0.74
N ILE A 42 5.24 -0.31 -1.45
CA ILE A 42 4.12 -1.21 -1.19
C ILE A 42 4.69 -2.46 -0.53
N ASN A 43 4.37 -2.65 0.74
CA ASN A 43 4.85 -3.77 1.52
C ASN A 43 3.73 -4.38 2.38
N ASN A 44 3.75 -5.70 2.51
CA ASN A 44 2.78 -6.44 3.32
C ASN A 44 2.80 -6.03 4.80
N SER A 45 3.90 -5.44 5.28
CA SER A 45 4.04 -4.82 6.60
C SER A 45 2.96 -3.80 6.93
N LEU A 46 2.38 -3.14 5.91
CA LEU A 46 1.27 -2.20 6.09
C LEU A 46 -0.09 -2.89 6.31
N GLY A 47 -0.19 -4.19 6.03
CA GLY A 47 -1.44 -4.94 6.11
C GLY A 47 -1.46 -5.96 7.26
N PHE A 48 -0.53 -6.93 7.25
CA PHE A 48 -0.65 -8.10 8.11
C PHE A 48 -0.78 -7.80 9.62
N PRO A 49 -0.06 -6.82 10.22
CA PRO A 49 -0.17 -6.59 11.66
C PRO A 49 -1.58 -6.14 12.05
N GLY A 50 -2.17 -5.22 11.28
CA GLY A 50 -3.53 -4.74 11.52
C GLY A 50 -4.58 -5.81 11.20
N ILE A 51 -4.38 -6.59 10.13
CA ILE A 51 -5.32 -7.66 9.75
C ILE A 51 -5.45 -8.67 10.88
N PHE A 52 -4.32 -9.15 11.40
CA PHE A 52 -4.30 -10.12 12.49
C PHE A 52 -4.74 -9.53 13.82
N ARG A 53 -4.36 -8.27 14.12
CA ARG A 53 -4.85 -7.57 15.33
C ARG A 53 -6.37 -7.56 15.39
N GLY A 54 -7.04 -7.08 14.33
CA GLY A 54 -8.49 -7.00 14.31
C GLY A 54 -9.17 -8.38 14.31
N ALA A 55 -8.58 -9.37 13.62
CA ALA A 55 -9.09 -10.74 13.64
C ALA A 55 -9.03 -11.38 15.03
N LEU A 56 -7.93 -11.17 15.76
CA LEU A 56 -7.75 -11.67 17.12
C LEU A 56 -8.66 -10.94 18.13
N ASP A 57 -8.81 -9.62 17.99
CA ASP A 57 -9.72 -8.81 18.82
C ASP A 57 -11.17 -9.29 18.75
N HIS A 58 -11.65 -9.56 17.54
CA HIS A 58 -13.05 -9.89 17.29
C HIS A 58 -13.31 -11.39 17.10
N ARG A 59 -12.28 -12.24 17.28
CA ARG A 59 -12.35 -13.70 17.07
C ARG A 59 -12.93 -14.08 15.70
N VAL A 60 -12.52 -13.34 14.67
CA VAL A 60 -12.96 -13.55 13.29
C VAL A 60 -12.55 -14.94 12.82
N LYS A 61 -13.51 -15.74 12.35
CA LYS A 61 -13.26 -17.11 11.87
C LYS A 61 -12.65 -17.17 10.47
N ARG A 62 -12.84 -16.13 9.66
CA ARG A 62 -12.37 -16.04 8.28
C ARG A 62 -12.21 -14.58 7.87
N ILE A 63 -11.05 -14.23 7.33
CA ILE A 63 -10.83 -12.94 6.66
C ILE A 63 -11.56 -12.97 5.32
N THR A 64 -12.44 -12.01 5.07
CA THR A 64 -13.20 -11.91 3.82
C THR A 64 -12.66 -10.80 2.92
N ASP A 65 -12.94 -10.86 1.62
CA ASP A 65 -12.55 -9.80 0.68
C ASP A 65 -13.16 -8.44 1.07
N ALA A 66 -14.38 -8.43 1.62
CA ALA A 66 -15.01 -7.20 2.11
C ALA A 66 -14.20 -6.55 3.24
N MET A 67 -13.64 -7.36 4.16
CA MET A 67 -12.74 -6.89 5.22
C MET A 67 -11.44 -6.34 4.63
N LEU A 68 -10.85 -7.04 3.66
CA LEU A 68 -9.60 -6.62 3.01
C LEU A 68 -9.77 -5.33 2.20
N ILE A 69 -10.86 -5.19 1.44
CA ILE A 69 -11.19 -3.97 0.70
C ILE A 69 -11.40 -2.81 1.67
N LYS A 70 -12.06 -3.03 2.80
CA LYS A 70 -12.26 -1.99 3.83
C LYS A 70 -10.94 -1.62 4.51
N ALA A 71 -10.06 -2.58 4.78
CA ALA A 71 -8.73 -2.35 5.31
C ALA A 71 -7.89 -1.49 4.34
N ALA A 72 -7.91 -1.82 3.05
CA ALA A 72 -7.22 -1.05 2.01
C ALA A 72 -7.74 0.39 1.94
N LYS A 73 -9.06 0.60 2.02
CA LYS A 73 -9.66 1.95 2.06
C LYS A 73 -9.25 2.72 3.31
N ASN A 74 -9.24 2.09 4.48
CA ASN A 74 -8.80 2.74 5.73
C ASN A 74 -7.32 3.12 5.67
N LEU A 75 -6.46 2.24 5.13
CA LEU A 75 -5.03 2.48 4.96
C LEU A 75 -4.79 3.67 4.00
N ALA A 76 -5.46 3.68 2.85
CA ALA A 76 -5.39 4.80 1.90
C ALA A 76 -5.85 6.12 2.53
N GLY A 77 -6.85 6.08 3.41
CA GLY A 77 -7.35 7.25 4.14
C GLY A 77 -6.35 7.91 5.10
N LEU A 78 -5.23 7.24 5.44
CA LEU A 78 -4.16 7.84 6.24
C LEU A 78 -3.40 8.92 5.45
N VAL A 79 -3.35 8.81 4.12
CA VAL A 79 -2.69 9.79 3.25
C VAL A 79 -3.71 10.84 2.80
N LYS A 80 -3.91 11.89 3.62
CA LYS A 80 -4.93 12.93 3.40
C LYS A 80 -4.73 13.74 2.12
N LYS A 81 -3.48 13.95 1.70
CA LYS A 81 -3.09 14.74 0.52
C LYS A 81 -2.05 13.95 -0.28
N PRO A 82 -2.49 12.96 -1.09
CA PRO A 82 -1.56 12.15 -1.85
C PRO A 82 -0.87 12.98 -2.92
N THR A 83 0.41 12.70 -3.14
CA THR A 83 1.20 13.24 -4.25
C THR A 83 1.75 12.09 -5.09
N ALA A 84 2.34 12.39 -6.25
CA ALA A 84 2.94 11.37 -7.10
C ALA A 84 4.05 10.55 -6.41
N GLU A 85 4.71 11.13 -5.40
CA GLU A 85 5.79 10.49 -4.62
C GLU A 85 5.34 10.06 -3.21
N HIS A 86 4.07 10.26 -2.87
CA HIS A 86 3.53 9.91 -1.55
C HIS A 86 2.06 9.48 -1.63
N ILE A 87 1.86 8.21 -1.99
CA ILE A 87 0.54 7.54 -2.02
C ILE A 87 0.36 6.53 -0.89
N MET A 88 1.45 6.12 -0.24
CA MET A 88 1.46 5.13 0.85
C MET A 88 1.90 5.77 2.16
N PRO A 89 1.30 5.42 3.31
CA PRO A 89 1.82 5.84 4.61
C PRO A 89 3.15 5.15 4.91
N ASN A 90 3.89 5.69 5.89
CA ASN A 90 5.11 5.06 6.38
C ASN A 90 4.78 3.75 7.12
N THR A 91 5.57 2.69 6.89
CA THR A 91 5.42 1.38 7.57
C THR A 91 5.40 1.46 9.10
N PHE A 92 6.09 2.44 9.69
CA PHE A 92 6.19 2.63 11.13
C PHE A 92 5.20 3.67 11.69
N ASP A 93 4.30 4.21 10.87
CA ASP A 93 3.22 5.05 11.37
C ASP A 93 2.30 4.23 12.27
N LYS A 94 2.20 4.66 13.54
CA LYS A 94 1.40 3.98 14.58
C LYS A 94 -0.08 3.87 14.21
N ALA A 95 -0.58 4.75 13.33
CA ALA A 95 -1.96 4.73 12.88
C ALA A 95 -2.27 3.59 11.90
N VAL A 96 -1.26 2.99 11.24
CA VAL A 96 -1.44 1.95 10.22
C VAL A 96 -2.15 0.72 10.80
N VAL A 97 -1.63 0.18 11.91
CA VAL A 97 -2.18 -1.02 12.54
C VAL A 97 -3.62 -0.78 12.98
N GLU A 98 -3.88 0.36 13.62
CA GLU A 98 -5.22 0.73 14.10
C GLU A 98 -6.22 0.91 12.94
N ALA A 99 -5.82 1.60 11.88
CA ALA A 99 -6.68 1.85 10.72
C ALA A 99 -7.09 0.55 10.03
N VAL A 100 -6.14 -0.37 9.84
CA VAL A 100 -6.40 -1.68 9.24
C VAL A 100 -7.22 -2.57 10.18
N ALA A 101 -6.88 -2.64 11.47
CA ALA A 101 -7.60 -3.49 12.43
C ALA A 101 -9.08 -3.13 12.58
N LYS A 102 -9.43 -1.83 12.52
CA LYS A 102 -10.83 -1.36 12.56
C LYS A 102 -11.70 -1.90 11.42
N ALA A 103 -11.09 -2.37 10.33
CA ALA A 103 -11.81 -2.97 9.20
C ALA A 103 -12.13 -4.46 9.41
N ILE A 104 -11.43 -5.14 10.34
CA ILE A 104 -11.51 -6.58 10.53
C ILE A 104 -12.36 -6.88 11.77
N LYS A 105 -13.65 -7.08 11.57
CA LYS A 105 -14.62 -7.49 12.58
C LYS A 105 -15.79 -8.24 11.95
#